data_AF-A0A2S9FK81-F1
#
_entry.id   AF-A0A2S9FK81-F1
#
_cell.length_a   1.000
_cell.length_b   1.000
_cell.length_c   1.000
_cell.angle_alpha   90.00
_cell.angle_beta   90.00
_cell.angle_gamma   90.00
#
_symmetry.space_group_name_H-M   'P 1'
#
loop_
_entity.id
_entity.type
_entity.pdbx_description
1 polymer ?
#
loop_
_entity_poly.entity_id
_entity_poly.type
_entity_poly.pdbx_seq_one_letter_code
_entity_poly.pdbx_strand_id
1 'polypeptide(L)'
;MSACSQPGPSEHPAVSAAPEAAPSSTTGLPDPIPDSPGGPPLPSATALIDVMARLSDPAVPGSEKITLIERGTAAEAAGLDRFATALRDNGSLPLTFETRDLAWSRSAPGNVVAT
;
A
#
# COMPACT_ATOMS: atom_id res chain seq x y z
N MET A 1 26.34 -53.28 -37.23
CA MET A 1 27.67 -53.02 -36.64
C MET A 1 27.53 -51.80 -35.74
N SER A 2 27.70 -51.85 -34.41
CA SER A 2 28.68 -52.58 -33.59
C SER A 2 30.09 -52.00 -33.78
N ALA A 3 30.84 -51.59 -32.75
CA ALA A 3 30.53 -51.48 -31.30
C ALA A 3 31.47 -50.44 -30.62
N CYS A 4 31.35 -50.29 -29.29
CA CYS A 4 32.24 -49.69 -28.25
C CYS A 4 33.50 -48.89 -28.69
N SER A 5 33.86 -47.76 -28.04
CA SER A 5 34.46 -47.71 -26.68
C SER A 5 34.82 -46.25 -26.28
N GLN A 6 35.07 -45.83 -25.03
CA GLN A 6 35.11 -46.54 -23.73
C GLN A 6 34.30 -45.81 -22.60
N PRO A 7 34.81 -45.10 -21.53
CA PRO A 7 33.97 -44.75 -20.35
C PRO A 7 33.91 -43.25 -19.98
N GLY A 8 33.26 -42.92 -18.84
CA GLY A 8 33.64 -41.76 -18.00
C GLY A 8 32.56 -40.90 -17.31
N PRO A 9 31.65 -41.44 -16.47
CA PRO A 9 30.98 -40.66 -15.42
C PRO A 9 31.52 -40.97 -14.02
N SER A 10 31.68 -39.96 -13.16
CA SER A 10 32.09 -40.10 -11.75
C SER A 10 31.04 -40.79 -10.89
N GLU A 11 31.43 -41.31 -9.72
CA GLU A 11 30.52 -42.01 -8.82
C GLU A 11 29.32 -41.16 -8.36
N HIS A 12 28.12 -41.75 -8.45
CA HIS A 12 26.91 -41.27 -7.77
C HIS A 12 26.54 -42.28 -6.66
N PRO A 13 26.76 -41.96 -5.37
CA PRO A 13 26.16 -42.69 -4.27
C PRO A 13 24.64 -42.48 -4.28
N ALA A 14 23.88 -43.52 -4.58
CA ALA A 14 22.42 -43.47 -4.53
C ALA A 14 21.91 -43.65 -3.10
N VAL A 15 21.04 -42.76 -2.64
CA VAL A 15 20.22 -42.95 -1.43
C VAL A 15 18.77 -42.56 -1.74
N SER A 16 17.84 -43.32 -1.16
CA SER A 16 16.40 -43.34 -1.43
C SER A 16 15.70 -41.98 -1.34
N ALA A 17 14.62 -41.85 -2.11
CA ALA A 17 13.62 -40.79 -1.92
C ALA A 17 12.84 -40.94 -0.61
N ALA A 18 12.43 -39.81 -0.04
CA ALA A 18 11.38 -39.70 0.97
C ALA A 18 10.38 -38.61 0.53
N PRO A 19 9.06 -38.87 0.53
CA PRO A 19 8.05 -37.87 0.20
C PRO A 19 7.71 -37.03 1.45
N GLU A 20 8.49 -35.99 1.71
CA GLU A 20 8.13 -34.97 2.71
C GLU A 20 6.87 -34.22 2.25
N ALA A 21 5.95 -33.92 3.18
CA ALA A 21 4.61 -33.49 2.85
C ALA A 21 4.53 -32.11 2.17
N ALA A 22 3.56 -31.94 1.26
CA ALA A 22 3.19 -30.63 0.75
C ALA A 22 2.70 -29.73 1.90
N PRO A 23 3.11 -28.45 1.98
CA PRO A 23 2.63 -27.55 3.01
C PRO A 23 1.13 -27.31 2.84
N SER A 24 0.34 -27.67 3.84
CA SER A 24 -1.10 -27.39 3.87
C SER A 24 -1.36 -25.91 3.67
N SER A 25 -2.12 -25.55 2.64
CA SER A 25 -2.57 -24.17 2.40
C SER A 25 -3.44 -23.70 3.55
N THR A 26 -2.83 -23.10 4.57
CA THR A 26 -3.57 -22.41 5.62
C THR A 26 -4.20 -21.16 5.01
N THR A 27 -5.52 -21.18 4.85
CA THR A 27 -6.29 -19.95 4.64
C THR A 27 -6.16 -19.14 5.92
N GLY A 28 -5.21 -18.21 5.93
CA GLY A 28 -4.97 -17.34 7.07
C GLY A 28 -6.26 -16.67 7.52
N LEU A 29 -6.51 -16.68 8.83
CA LEU A 29 -7.62 -15.91 9.39
C LEU A 29 -7.45 -14.43 8.99
N PRO A 30 -8.56 -13.68 8.82
CA PRO A 30 -8.47 -12.23 8.77
C PRO A 30 -7.79 -11.73 10.05
N ASP A 31 -6.68 -11.02 9.90
CA ASP A 31 -5.89 -10.54 11.03
C ASP A 31 -6.71 -9.53 11.85
N PRO A 32 -6.81 -9.68 13.18
CA PRO A 32 -7.58 -8.77 14.00
C PRO A 32 -6.84 -7.45 14.15
N ILE A 33 -7.44 -6.35 13.70
CA ILE A 33 -6.92 -4.98 13.91
C ILE A 33 -7.76 -4.23 14.98
N PRO A 34 -7.65 -4.58 16.28
CA PRO A 34 -7.92 -3.64 17.36
C PRO A 34 -6.69 -2.75 17.58
N ASP A 35 -6.87 -1.66 18.32
CA ASP A 35 -5.82 -0.72 18.72
C ASP A 35 -4.91 -1.30 19.84
N SER A 36 -4.36 -2.50 19.62
CA SER A 36 -3.61 -3.32 20.59
C SER A 36 -2.16 -3.59 20.15
N PRO A 37 -1.24 -3.93 21.08
CA PRO A 37 0.14 -4.25 20.72
C PRO A 37 0.23 -5.50 19.84
N GLY A 38 0.46 -5.30 18.53
CA GLY A 38 0.54 -6.37 17.54
C GLY A 38 0.32 -5.90 16.10
N GLY A 39 -0.60 -4.95 15.90
CA GLY A 39 -0.83 -4.34 14.59
C GLY A 39 0.29 -3.37 14.16
N PRO A 40 0.35 -2.99 12.86
CA PRO A 40 1.24 -1.93 12.41
C PRO A 40 0.92 -0.60 13.12
N PRO A 41 1.93 0.25 13.38
CA PRO A 41 1.71 1.54 14.01
C PRO A 41 0.80 2.42 13.14
N LEU A 42 -0.06 3.21 13.80
CA LEU A 42 -0.84 4.24 13.12
C LEU A 42 0.11 5.22 12.38
N PRO A 43 -0.28 5.73 11.20
CA PRO A 43 0.46 6.79 10.54
C PRO A 43 0.50 8.03 11.44
N SER A 44 1.59 8.79 11.36
CA SER A 44 1.72 10.04 12.11
C SER A 44 0.71 11.08 11.62
N ALA A 45 0.21 11.92 12.53
CA ALA A 45 -0.74 12.99 12.19
C ALA A 45 -0.23 13.93 11.07
N THR A 46 1.09 14.13 10.95
CA THR A 46 1.66 14.92 9.85
C THR A 46 1.38 14.29 8.49
N ALA A 47 1.34 12.95 8.35
CA ALA A 47 1.12 12.31 7.06
C ALA A 47 -0.25 12.66 6.44
N LEU A 48 -1.29 12.83 7.27
CA LEU A 48 -2.60 13.31 6.82
C LEU A 48 -2.57 14.82 6.50
N ILE A 49 -1.89 15.61 7.31
CA ILE A 49 -1.67 17.05 7.07
C ILE A 49 -0.93 17.28 5.74
N ASP A 50 0.11 16.49 5.45
CA ASP A 50 0.91 16.54 4.24
C ASP A 50 0.09 16.18 3.00
N VAL A 51 -0.79 15.17 3.10
CA VAL A 51 -1.78 14.84 2.04
C VAL A 51 -2.76 15.99 1.82
N MET A 52 -3.35 16.54 2.88
CA MET A 52 -4.31 17.65 2.78
C MET A 52 -3.67 18.93 2.23
N ALA A 53 -2.42 19.21 2.60
CA ALA A 53 -1.62 20.27 2.03
C ALA A 53 -1.35 20.04 0.54
N ARG A 54 -0.89 18.84 0.15
CA ARG A 54 -0.60 18.50 -1.27
C ARG A 54 -1.84 18.45 -2.15
N LEU A 55 -3.02 18.12 -1.61
CA LEU A 55 -4.31 18.24 -2.30
C LEU A 55 -4.73 19.71 -2.50
N SER A 56 -4.44 20.56 -1.52
CA SER A 56 -4.83 21.99 -1.54
C SER A 56 -3.86 22.89 -2.31
N ASP A 57 -2.59 22.50 -2.41
CA ASP A 57 -1.54 23.28 -3.09
C ASP A 57 -1.84 23.44 -4.59
N PRO A 58 -2.06 24.66 -5.10
CA PRO A 58 -2.37 24.91 -6.50
C PRO A 58 -1.13 24.99 -7.40
N ALA A 59 0.06 24.60 -6.91
CA ALA A 59 1.24 24.29 -7.73
C ALA A 59 1.34 22.80 -8.09
N VAL A 60 0.63 21.92 -7.38
CA VAL A 60 0.59 20.47 -7.68
C VAL A 60 -0.49 20.19 -8.74
N PRO A 61 -0.18 19.52 -9.87
CA PRO A 61 -1.18 19.17 -10.88
C PRO A 61 -2.24 18.18 -10.38
N GLY A 62 -3.46 18.27 -10.89
CA GLY A 62 -4.56 17.36 -10.57
C GLY A 62 -4.23 15.89 -10.83
N SER A 63 -3.39 15.60 -11.83
CA SER A 63 -2.90 14.24 -12.13
C SER A 63 -2.00 13.65 -11.04
N GLU A 64 -1.23 14.51 -10.34
CA GLU A 64 -0.46 14.10 -9.17
C GLU A 64 -1.37 13.95 -7.95
N LYS A 65 -2.34 14.84 -7.79
CA LYS A 65 -3.26 14.85 -6.64
C LYS A 65 -4.16 13.62 -6.58
N ILE A 66 -4.63 13.10 -7.72
CA ILE A 66 -5.46 11.88 -7.73
C ILE A 66 -4.72 10.63 -7.23
N THR A 67 -3.38 10.65 -7.15
CA THR A 67 -2.60 9.56 -6.54
C THR A 67 -2.74 9.50 -5.01
N LEU A 68 -3.22 10.59 -4.39
CA LEU A 68 -3.41 10.73 -2.95
C LEU A 68 -4.82 10.31 -2.49
N ILE A 69 -5.71 10.00 -3.43
CA ILE A 69 -7.12 9.71 -3.19
C ILE A 69 -7.36 8.22 -3.45
N GLU A 70 -7.88 7.49 -2.47
CA GLU A 70 -8.26 6.10 -2.65
C GLU A 70 -9.27 5.98 -3.79
N ARG A 71 -8.96 5.18 -4.83
CA ARG A 71 -9.76 4.99 -6.04
C ARG A 71 -9.93 6.25 -6.94
N GLY A 72 -9.14 7.30 -6.74
CA GLY A 72 -9.15 8.51 -7.58
C GLY A 72 -8.85 8.22 -9.05
N THR A 73 -9.52 8.93 -9.96
CA THR A 73 -9.47 8.67 -11.40
C THR A 73 -8.93 9.85 -12.22
N ALA A 74 -8.40 9.56 -13.42
CA ALA A 74 -7.91 10.59 -14.33
C ALA A 74 -8.99 11.60 -14.78
N ALA A 75 -10.28 11.27 -14.67
CA ALA A 75 -11.38 12.19 -14.98
C ALA A 75 -11.54 13.31 -13.93
N GLU A 76 -11.15 13.05 -12.68
CA GLU A 76 -11.33 13.99 -11.56
C GLU A 76 -10.19 15.01 -11.45
N ALA A 77 -9.02 14.73 -12.04
CA ALA A 77 -7.83 15.58 -12.01
C ALA A 77 -8.15 17.05 -12.33
N ALA A 78 -8.81 17.31 -13.45
CA ALA A 78 -9.18 18.68 -13.85
C ALA A 78 -10.22 19.35 -12.92
N GLY A 79 -10.99 18.58 -12.14
CA GLY A 79 -11.82 19.12 -11.06
C GLY A 79 -10.96 19.59 -9.88
N LEU A 80 -9.93 18.80 -9.56
CA LEU A 80 -9.01 19.01 -8.44
C LEU A 80 -8.01 20.15 -8.69
N ASP A 81 -7.62 20.38 -9.94
CA ASP A 81 -6.92 21.60 -10.40
C ASP A 81 -7.77 22.86 -10.18
N ARG A 82 -9.05 22.82 -10.59
CA ARG A 82 -9.99 23.94 -10.42
C ARG A 82 -10.29 24.22 -8.96
N PHE A 83 -10.41 23.19 -8.11
CA PHE A 83 -10.61 23.35 -6.67
C PHE A 83 -9.47 24.16 -6.03
N ALA A 84 -8.22 23.75 -6.22
CA ALA A 84 -7.07 24.45 -5.65
C ALA A 84 -6.86 25.85 -6.27
N THR A 85 -7.17 26.00 -7.56
CA THR A 85 -7.19 27.32 -8.20
C THR A 85 -8.24 28.23 -7.56
N ALA A 86 -9.46 27.74 -7.31
CA ALA A 86 -10.49 28.50 -6.60
C ALA A 86 -10.08 28.86 -5.15
N LEU A 87 -9.37 27.99 -4.43
CA LEU A 87 -8.81 28.34 -3.12
C LEU A 87 -7.82 29.51 -3.21
N ARG A 88 -6.93 29.52 -4.20
CA ARG A 88 -6.01 30.65 -4.45
C ARG A 88 -6.79 31.93 -4.77
N ASP A 89 -7.69 31.84 -5.73
CA ASP A 89 -8.34 33.01 -6.34
C ASP A 89 -9.36 33.67 -5.40
N ASN A 90 -9.91 32.92 -4.43
CA ASN A 90 -10.72 33.45 -3.32
C ASN A 90 -9.88 33.86 -2.10
N GLY A 91 -8.54 33.92 -2.20
CA GLY A 91 -7.66 34.31 -1.10
C GLY A 91 -7.70 33.36 0.11
N SER A 92 -8.12 32.11 -0.09
CA SER A 92 -8.32 31.10 0.97
C SER A 92 -7.04 30.29 1.28
N LEU A 93 -5.89 30.73 0.78
CA LEU A 93 -4.58 30.13 1.03
C LEU A 93 -3.68 31.10 1.82
N PRO A 94 -2.84 30.61 2.74
CA PRO A 94 -2.63 29.21 3.11
C PRO A 94 -3.78 28.65 3.98
N LEU A 95 -4.04 27.35 3.84
CA LEU A 95 -4.90 26.61 4.76
C LEU A 95 -4.07 26.05 5.92
N THR A 96 -4.63 26.11 7.13
CA THR A 96 -4.09 25.44 8.32
C THR A 96 -4.88 24.16 8.57
N PHE A 97 -4.21 23.03 8.59
CA PHE A 97 -4.79 21.74 8.97
C PHE A 97 -4.29 21.31 10.34
N GLU A 98 -5.21 20.87 11.20
CA GLU A 98 -4.88 20.06 12.37
C GLU A 98 -5.40 18.63 12.14
N THR A 99 -4.78 17.65 12.81
CA THR A 99 -5.23 16.26 12.81
C THR A 99 -5.18 15.77 14.25
N ARG A 100 -6.30 15.21 14.71
CA ARG A 100 -6.50 14.70 16.07
C ARG A 100 -7.17 13.32 15.99
N ASP A 101 -7.14 12.61 17.12
CA ASP A 101 -7.94 11.41 17.39
C ASP A 101 -7.94 10.38 16.23
N LEU A 102 -6.73 10.06 15.74
CA LEU A 102 -6.51 9.02 14.73
C LEU A 102 -6.64 7.62 15.36
N ALA A 103 -7.44 6.75 14.73
CA ALA A 103 -7.62 5.35 15.11
C ALA A 103 -7.76 4.43 13.87
N TRP A 104 -7.57 3.12 14.06
CA TRP A 104 -7.85 2.16 12.99
C TRP A 104 -9.38 1.98 12.82
N SER A 105 -9.84 1.93 11.57
CA SER A 105 -11.27 1.82 11.28
C SER A 105 -11.81 0.42 11.59
N ARG A 106 -12.67 0.34 12.62
CA ARG A 106 -13.36 -0.90 13.04
C ARG A 106 -14.34 -1.46 12.00
N SER A 107 -14.68 -0.68 10.98
CA SER A 107 -15.63 -1.05 9.91
C SER A 107 -14.97 -1.20 8.53
N ALA A 108 -13.73 -0.76 8.36
CA ALA A 108 -12.97 -0.84 7.11
C ALA A 108 -11.50 -1.19 7.40
N PRO A 109 -11.16 -2.49 7.53
CA PRO A 109 -9.81 -2.93 7.90
C PRO A 109 -8.74 -2.36 6.95
N GLY A 110 -7.69 -1.79 7.54
CA GLY A 110 -6.60 -1.13 6.80
C GLY A 110 -6.79 0.37 6.57
N ASN A 111 -7.99 0.92 6.79
CA ASN A 111 -8.23 2.36 6.70
C ASN A 111 -8.13 3.02 8.10
N VAL A 112 -7.64 4.27 8.13
CA VAL A 112 -7.54 5.09 9.35
C VAL A 112 -8.68 6.11 9.35
N VAL A 113 -9.22 6.41 10.53
CA VAL A 113 -10.23 7.45 10.75
C VAL A 113 -9.69 8.52 11.71
N ALA A 114 -10.12 9.76 11.52
CA ALA A 114 -10.13 10.81 12.54
C ALA A 114 -11.58 11.00 13.02
N THR A 115 -11.78 11.29 14.30
CA THR A 115 -13.13 11.33 14.94
C THR A 115 -13.39 12.62 15.70
#